data_AF-A0A1W9UKL2-F1
#
_entry.id   AF-A0A1W9UKL2-F1
#
_cell.length_a   1.000
_cell.length_b   1.000
_cell.length_c   1.000
_cell.angle_alpha   90.00
_cell.angle_beta   90.00
_cell.angle_gamma   90.00
#
_symmetry.space_group_name_H-M   'P 1'
#
loop_
_entity.id
_entity.type
_entity.pdbx_description
1 polymer ?
#
loop_
_entity_poly.entity_id
_entity_poly.type
_entity_poly.pdbx_seq_one_letter_code
_entity_poly.pdbx_strand_id
1 'polypeptide(L)' 'MKGQTLIAQYQNGKRDFGQADLQGADLCGANLSKIFLFKADLRGANLSEANLNKGQPIRRRPA' A
#
# COMPACT_ATOMS: atom_id res chain seq x y z
N MET A 1 9.30 -11.19 0.47
CA MET A 1 8.54 -11.18 -0.80
C MET A 1 9.02 -9.97 -1.56
N LYS A 2 9.88 -10.12 -2.58
CA LYS A 2 10.35 -9.00 -3.42
C LYS A 2 9.14 -8.14 -3.80
N GLY A 3 9.13 -6.85 -3.47
CA GLY A 3 7.94 -5.97 -3.48
C GLY A 3 7.11 -5.89 -4.77
N GLN A 4 7.53 -6.57 -5.83
CA GLN A 4 6.84 -6.79 -7.11
C GLN A 4 5.43 -7.41 -6.99
N THR A 5 5.08 -8.09 -5.89
CA THR A 5 3.76 -8.75 -5.75
C THR A 5 2.80 -8.09 -4.77
N LEU A 6 3.18 -6.97 -4.13
CA LEU A 6 2.28 -6.27 -3.19
C LEU A 6 1.02 -5.76 -3.90
N ILE A 7 1.17 -5.16 -5.07
CA ILE A 7 0.03 -4.62 -5.85
C ILE A 7 -0.96 -5.73 -6.22
N ALA A 8 -0.46 -6.88 -6.67
CA ALA A 8 -1.30 -8.03 -7.02
C ALA A 8 -2.04 -8.59 -5.80
N GLN A 9 -1.37 -8.70 -4.64
CA GLN A 9 -2.03 -9.13 -3.41
C GLN A 9 -3.05 -8.11 -2.91
N TYR A 10 -2.78 -6.82 -3.09
CA TYR A 10 -3.72 -5.75 -2.77
C TYR A 10 -4.96 -5.80 -3.68
N GLN A 11 -4.80 -6.12 -4.97
CA GLN A 11 -5.93 -6.36 -5.90
C GLN A 11 -6.78 -7.57 -5.47
N ASN A 12 -6.15 -8.59 -4.89
CA ASN A 12 -6.84 -9.75 -4.30
C ASN A 12 -7.51 -9.46 -2.93
N GLY A 13 -7.56 -8.19 -2.50
CA GLY A 13 -8.20 -7.81 -1.24
C GLY A 13 -7.32 -7.97 0.00
N LYS A 14 -6.08 -8.43 -0.13
CA LYS A 14 -5.14 -8.44 0.99
C LYS A 14 -4.83 -7.00 1.40
N ARG A 15 -4.91 -6.73 2.69
CA ARG A 15 -4.57 -5.41 3.27
C ARG A 15 -3.45 -5.50 4.29
N ASP A 16 -3.18 -6.69 4.82
CA ASP A 16 -2.11 -6.91 5.78
C ASP A 16 -0.79 -7.27 5.09
N PHE A 17 0.16 -6.34 5.15
CA PHE A 17 1.54 -6.48 4.71
C PHE A 17 2.49 -6.13 5.86
N GLY A 18 2.07 -6.38 7.11
CA GLY A 18 2.94 -6.22 8.27
C GLY A 18 4.19 -7.11 8.16
N GLN A 19 5.35 -6.55 8.51
CA GLN A 19 6.67 -7.20 8.42
C GLN A 19 7.05 -7.66 7.01
N ALA A 20 6.36 -7.17 5.97
CA ALA A 20 6.72 -7.48 4.59
C ALA A 20 8.06 -6.83 4.24
N ASP A 21 8.96 -7.61 3.64
CA ASP A 21 10.15 -7.09 2.98
C ASP A 21 9.76 -6.47 1.63
N LEU A 22 9.75 -5.15 1.56
CA LEU A 22 9.44 -4.34 0.37
C LEU A 22 10.68 -3.54 -0.06
N GLN A 23 11.88 -4.03 0.26
CA GLN A 23 13.12 -3.36 -0.11
C GLN A 23 13.19 -3.22 -1.64
N GLY A 24 13.41 -2.00 -2.14
CA GLY A 24 13.48 -1.74 -3.59
C GLY A 24 12.16 -1.89 -4.35
N ALA A 25 11.01 -1.96 -3.67
CA ALA A 25 9.71 -2.12 -4.31
C ALA A 25 9.33 -0.89 -5.14
N ASP A 26 8.90 -1.07 -6.39
CA ASP A 26 8.28 0.01 -7.16
C ASP A 26 6.77 0.05 -6.90
N LEU A 27 6.34 1.05 -6.14
CA LEU A 27 4.96 1.32 -5.78
C LEU A 27 4.53 2.69 -6.31
N CYS A 28 5.23 3.21 -7.31
CA CYS A 28 4.95 4.51 -7.91
C CYS A 28 3.49 4.60 -8.40
N GLY A 29 2.76 5.64 -8.01
CA GLY A 29 1.36 5.84 -8.39
C GLY A 29 0.37 4.80 -7.86
N ALA A 30 0.81 3.87 -7.00
CA ALA A 30 -0.04 2.79 -6.53
C ALA A 30 -1.10 3.30 -5.53
N ASN A 31 -2.38 2.95 -5.75
CA ASN A 31 -3.44 3.24 -4.81
C ASN A 31 -3.55 2.15 -3.73
N LEU A 32 -2.79 2.32 -2.65
CA LEU A 32 -2.67 1.40 -1.52
C LEU A 32 -3.43 1.92 -0.29
N SER A 33 -4.57 2.58 -0.51
CA SER A 33 -5.37 3.13 0.60
C SER A 33 -5.74 2.05 1.61
N LYS A 34 -5.65 2.37 2.91
CA LYS A 34 -5.92 1.42 4.01
C LYS A 34 -5.00 0.18 4.05
N ILE A 35 -3.83 0.22 3.42
CA ILE A 35 -2.83 -0.84 3.58
C ILE A 35 -2.22 -0.83 4.99
N PHE A 36 -2.00 -2.01 5.56
CA PHE A 36 -1.27 -2.20 6.81
C PHE A 36 0.18 -2.58 6.48
N LEU A 37 1.12 -1.69 6.79
CA LEU A 37 2.56 -1.87 6.55
C LEU A 37 3.34 -1.89 7.87
N PHE A 38 2.73 -2.37 8.96
CA PHE A 38 3.35 -2.34 10.28
C PHE A 38 4.65 -3.15 10.30
N LYS A 39 5.79 -2.52 10.63
CA LYS A 39 7.13 -3.12 10.57
C LYS A 39 7.57 -3.61 9.17
N ALA A 40 6.91 -3.20 8.09
CA ALA A 40 7.38 -3.53 6.75
C ALA A 40 8.72 -2.81 6.45
N ASP A 41 9.61 -3.49 5.72
CA ASP A 41 10.88 -2.92 5.28
C ASP A 41 10.70 -2.22 3.94
N LEU A 42 10.69 -0.89 3.93
CA LEU A 42 10.51 -0.06 2.73
C LEU A 42 11.82 0.54 2.23
N ARG A 43 12.99 0.05 2.67
CA ARG A 43 14.29 0.63 2.29
C ARG A 43 14.46 0.63 0.76
N GLY A 44 14.66 1.80 0.16
CA GLY A 44 14.79 1.94 -1.29
C GLY A 44 13.51 1.69 -2.10
N ALA A 45 12.34 1.55 -1.46
CA ALA A 45 11.07 1.46 -2.17
C ALA A 45 10.72 2.81 -2.82
N ASN A 46 10.24 2.78 -4.06
CA ASN A 46 9.70 3.95 -4.75
C ASN A 46 8.22 4.12 -4.37
N LEU A 47 7.94 5.09 -3.52
CA LEU A 47 6.58 5.47 -3.09
C LEU A 47 6.08 6.77 -3.77
N SER A 48 6.75 7.22 -4.83
CA SER A 48 6.37 8.44 -5.54
C SER A 48 4.92 8.36 -6.02
N GLU A 49 4.10 9.37 -5.73
CA GLU A 49 2.66 9.38 -6.06
C GLU A 49 1.82 8.22 -5.47
N ALA A 50 2.38 7.40 -4.58
CA ALA A 50 1.64 6.30 -3.96
C ALA A 50 0.59 6.84 -2.97
N ASN A 51 -0.66 6.41 -3.11
CA ASN A 51 -1.73 6.78 -2.19
C ASN A 51 -1.78 5.81 -1.02
N LEU A 52 -1.11 6.16 0.08
CA LEU A 52 -1.09 5.41 1.35
C LEU A 52 -2.11 5.93 2.38
N ASN A 53 -3.08 6.75 1.97
CA ASN A 53 -4.03 7.32 2.91
C ASN A 53 -4.76 6.21 3.68
N LYS A 54 -4.71 6.29 5.02
CA LYS A 54 -5.62 5.55 5.90
C LYS A 54 -7.00 6.08 5.57
N GLY A 55 -7.73 5.32 4.74
CA GLY A 55 -8.84 5.83 3.95
C GLY A 55 -9.72 6.78 4.73
N GLN A 56 -9.90 7.98 4.18
CA GLN A 56 -10.86 8.93 4.74
C GLN A 56 -12.25 8.26 4.77
N PRO A 57 -13.06 8.49 5.81
CA PRO A 57 -14.44 8.07 5.78
C PRO A 57 -15.07 8.68 4.54
N ILE A 58 -15.78 7.87 3.77
CA ILE A 58 -16.59 8.33 2.65
C ILE A 58 -17.53 9.37 3.26
N ARG A 59 -17.23 10.66 3.13
CA ARG A 59 -18.20 11.71 3.45
C ARG A 59 -19.27 11.57 2.39
N ARG A 60 -20.27 10.74 2.67
CA ARG A 60 -21.53 10.75 1.92
C ARG A 60 -22.00 12.19 1.98
N ARG A 61 -21.98 12.88 0.84
CA ARG A 61 -22.76 14.11 0.70
C ARG A 61 -24.21 13.70 1.00
N PRO A 62 -24.87 14.26 2.03
CA PRO A 62 -26.31 14.17 2.09
C PRO A 62 -26.84 14.90 0.86
N ALA A 63 -27.77 14.25 0.15
CA ALA A 63 -28.59 14.88 -0.88
C ALA A 63 -29.51 15.92 -0.25
#